data_AF-A0A660VVP0-F1
#
_entry.id   AF-A0A660VVP0-F1
#
_cell.length_a   1.000
_cell.length_b   1.000
_cell.length_c   1.000
_cell.angle_alpha   90.00
_cell.angle_beta   90.00
_cell.angle_gamma   90.00
#
_symmetry.space_group_name_H-M   'P 1'
#
loop_
_entity.id
_entity.type
_entity.pdbx_description
1 polymer ?
#
loop_
_entity_poly.entity_id
_entity_poly.type
_entity_poly.pdbx_seq_one_letter_code
_entity_poly.pdbx_strand_id
1 'polypeptide(L)'
;MLLAVVLAGLSLLFLPPTNAEQADWKTVKTKVVPLGKLECVSPAFKPKAVGGNRIDLPVAGGKGIPIKITPQKVLIDKDLNGKIKFTAAQGLMSKVFPVTLVYPNGDKVKHFYKIAKAGGGWALIRMSALEATVEGKRIWIIDENNNGIFGEENEDGIYYAKKRWGWPFSNVTLIGGKLVELKLNESGKELSYRPYAGPTGKLDIFKEWNGKKKPQVVIIQGSTDDGAVCLNAVSKGPIDVPPGDYRFLIAYMKDVVIRGGNGGNFTVENGGEVAAFKWGMPLKIQAA
;
A
#
# COMPACT_ATOMS: atom_id res chain seq x y z
N MET A 1 -77.16 6.16 -5.77
CA MET A 1 -76.04 6.03 -6.75
C MET A 1 -75.12 7.22 -6.52
N LEU A 2 -74.05 7.06 -5.72
CA LEU A 2 -72.66 6.78 -6.16
C LEU A 2 -72.17 7.82 -7.19
N LEU A 3 -71.08 8.57 -7.03
CA LEU A 3 -69.79 8.25 -6.40
C LEU A 3 -69.01 9.57 -6.18
N ALA A 4 -68.52 9.82 -4.97
CA ALA A 4 -67.54 10.89 -4.68
C ALA A 4 -66.14 10.28 -4.66
N VAL A 5 -65.26 10.74 -5.54
CA VAL A 5 -63.86 10.28 -5.63
C VAL A 5 -63.01 11.14 -4.70
N VAL A 6 -62.55 10.53 -3.60
CA VAL A 6 -61.57 11.11 -2.67
C VAL A 6 -60.18 10.86 -3.25
N LEU A 7 -59.50 11.93 -3.70
CA LEU A 7 -58.06 11.92 -3.94
C LEU A 7 -57.35 12.00 -2.58
N ALA A 8 -56.91 10.87 -2.05
CA ALA A 8 -55.97 10.83 -0.93
C ALA A 8 -54.54 10.88 -1.49
N GLY A 9 -53.83 11.96 -1.18
CA GLY A 9 -52.43 12.16 -1.53
C GLY A 9 -51.53 11.12 -0.89
N LEU A 10 -50.75 10.43 -1.73
CA LEU A 10 -49.65 9.59 -1.28
C LEU A 10 -48.38 10.47 -1.19
N SER A 11 -48.28 11.24 -0.11
CA SER A 11 -47.03 11.89 0.27
C SER A 11 -46.07 10.80 0.74
N LEU A 12 -45.26 10.27 -0.17
CA LEU A 12 -44.10 9.45 0.17
C LEU A 12 -43.20 10.28 1.08
N LEU A 13 -43.28 10.00 2.38
CA LEU A 13 -42.32 10.43 3.38
C LEU A 13 -40.95 9.88 2.96
N PHE A 14 -40.15 10.70 2.29
CA PHE A 14 -38.72 10.53 2.19
C PHE A 14 -38.14 10.66 3.60
N LEU A 15 -38.14 9.57 4.36
CA LEU A 15 -37.30 9.48 5.54
C LEU A 15 -35.86 9.64 5.06
N PRO A 16 -35.07 10.58 5.64
CA PRO A 16 -33.65 10.64 5.33
C PRO A 16 -33.04 9.27 5.64
N PRO A 17 -32.12 8.78 4.79
CA PRO A 17 -31.42 7.53 5.09
C PRO A 17 -30.85 7.64 6.49
N THR A 18 -31.28 6.76 7.39
CA THR A 18 -30.68 6.61 8.71
C THR A 18 -29.18 6.41 8.49
N ASN A 19 -28.38 7.38 8.93
CA ASN A 19 -26.93 7.30 8.89
C ASN A 19 -26.53 5.93 9.44
N ALA A 20 -25.99 5.06 8.59
CA ALA A 20 -25.48 3.78 9.03
C ALA A 20 -24.48 4.07 10.16
N GLU A 21 -24.71 3.49 11.33
CA GLU A 21 -23.86 3.68 12.50
C GLU A 21 -22.44 3.30 12.11
N GLN A 22 -21.54 4.30 12.11
CA GLN A 22 -20.19 4.11 11.60
C GLN A 22 -19.48 3.13 12.50
N ALA A 23 -19.04 1.99 11.93
CA ALA A 23 -18.39 0.96 12.71
C ALA A 23 -17.16 1.52 13.46
N ASP A 24 -17.00 1.08 14.72
CA ASP A 24 -15.87 1.46 15.54
C ASP A 24 -14.54 0.97 14.95
N TRP A 25 -13.50 1.76 15.19
CA TRP A 25 -12.13 1.39 14.83
C TRP A 25 -11.66 0.19 15.66
N LYS A 26 -11.13 -0.82 14.98
CA LYS A 26 -10.42 -1.95 15.58
C LYS A 26 -8.93 -1.69 15.51
N THR A 27 -8.25 -1.63 16.65
CA THR A 27 -6.79 -1.47 16.70
C THR A 27 -6.11 -2.82 16.94
N VAL A 28 -5.09 -3.11 16.13
CA VAL A 28 -4.24 -4.29 16.27
C VAL A 28 -2.79 -3.87 16.39
N LYS A 29 -2.05 -4.58 17.24
CA LYS A 29 -0.59 -4.44 17.31
C LYS A 29 0.02 -5.10 16.08
N THR A 30 1.00 -4.43 15.48
CA THR A 30 1.78 -5.02 14.41
C THR A 30 3.01 -5.74 14.98
N LYS A 31 3.62 -6.59 14.16
CA LYS A 31 4.88 -7.27 14.49
C LYS A 31 5.89 -7.04 13.38
N VAL A 32 7.09 -6.59 13.74
CA VAL A 32 8.20 -6.56 12.78
C VAL A 32 8.62 -7.99 12.43
N VAL A 33 8.61 -8.31 11.13
CA VAL A 33 9.05 -9.61 10.60
C VAL A 33 10.13 -9.42 9.53
N PRO A 34 11.18 -10.27 9.49
CA PRO A 34 12.16 -10.20 8.42
C PRO A 34 11.57 -10.71 7.10
N LEU A 35 11.92 -10.06 5.97
CA LEU A 35 11.50 -10.49 4.63
C LEU A 35 12.24 -11.75 4.16
N GLY A 36 13.37 -12.09 4.79
CA GLY A 36 14.18 -13.24 4.41
C GLY A 36 14.76 -13.08 3.00
N LYS A 37 14.51 -14.08 2.14
CA LYS A 37 14.93 -14.09 0.74
C LYS A 37 13.86 -13.57 -0.23
N LEU A 38 12.68 -13.15 0.27
CA LEU A 38 11.60 -12.70 -0.60
C LEU A 38 11.89 -11.31 -1.14
N GLU A 39 11.89 -11.18 -2.46
CA GLU A 39 12.02 -9.90 -3.15
C GLU A 39 10.64 -9.26 -3.36
N CYS A 40 10.21 -8.46 -2.38
CA CYS A 40 8.95 -7.73 -2.49
C CYS A 40 9.07 -6.63 -3.55
N VAL A 41 8.03 -6.48 -4.38
CA VAL A 41 7.94 -5.46 -5.41
C VAL A 41 6.53 -4.88 -5.42
N SER A 42 6.48 -3.56 -5.49
CA SER A 42 5.26 -2.78 -5.70
C SER A 42 5.57 -1.53 -6.54
N PRO A 43 4.55 -0.83 -7.06
CA PRO A 43 4.74 0.49 -7.65
C PRO A 43 5.30 1.56 -6.70
N ALA A 44 5.18 1.36 -5.38
CA ALA A 44 5.71 2.28 -4.37
C ALA A 44 7.21 2.07 -4.10
N PHE A 45 7.81 0.98 -4.60
CA PHE A 45 9.22 0.65 -4.37
C PHE A 45 10.17 1.76 -4.86
N LYS A 46 10.78 2.45 -3.89
CA LYS A 46 11.73 3.55 -4.11
C LYS A 46 12.95 3.36 -3.21
N PRO A 47 13.99 2.62 -3.65
CA PRO A 47 15.23 2.51 -2.89
C PRO A 47 15.78 3.88 -2.52
N LYS A 48 16.13 4.07 -1.25
CA LYS A 48 16.67 5.35 -0.79
C LYS A 48 18.15 5.44 -1.11
N ALA A 49 18.56 6.47 -1.86
CA ALA A 49 19.97 6.73 -2.07
C ALA A 49 20.69 6.98 -0.74
N VAL A 50 21.87 6.37 -0.58
CA VAL A 50 22.76 6.57 0.56
C VAL A 50 23.87 7.51 0.13
N GLY A 51 23.84 8.73 0.66
CA GLY A 51 24.73 9.82 0.29
C GLY A 51 24.90 10.83 1.44
N GLY A 52 25.80 11.80 1.25
CA GLY A 52 26.05 12.85 2.24
C GLY A 52 26.72 12.34 3.53
N ASN A 53 26.33 12.92 4.67
CA ASN A 53 26.90 12.61 6.00
C ASN A 53 25.94 11.86 6.94
N ARG A 54 24.72 11.55 6.48
CA ARG A 54 23.70 10.83 7.26
C ARG A 54 22.73 10.04 6.37
N ILE A 55 22.08 9.04 6.96
CA ILE A 55 20.85 8.43 6.42
C ILE A 55 19.68 8.98 7.23
N ASP A 56 18.73 9.63 6.56
CA ASP A 56 17.56 10.19 7.26
C ASP A 56 16.61 9.07 7.67
N LEU A 57 16.65 8.75 8.95
CA LEU A 57 15.82 7.76 9.64
C LEU A 57 15.48 8.30 11.04
N PRO A 58 14.32 7.95 11.62
CA PRO A 58 13.95 8.32 12.98
C PRO A 58 14.97 7.77 13.99
N VAL A 59 15.61 8.68 14.70
CA VAL A 59 16.62 8.38 15.73
C VAL A 59 16.47 9.32 16.91
N ALA A 60 17.04 8.95 18.05
CA ALA A 60 17.08 9.82 19.21
C ALA A 60 17.74 11.17 18.85
N GLY A 61 17.04 12.27 19.11
CA GLY A 61 17.51 13.63 18.77
C GLY A 61 17.35 14.04 17.31
N GLY A 62 16.72 13.24 16.45
CA GLY A 62 16.23 13.64 15.12
C GLY A 62 17.29 13.89 14.04
N LYS A 63 18.57 13.55 14.26
CA LYS A 63 19.68 13.89 13.35
C LYS A 63 20.00 12.86 12.26
N GLY A 64 19.18 11.80 12.11
CA GLY A 64 19.49 10.66 11.23
C GLY A 64 20.68 9.83 11.72
N ILE A 65 21.03 8.78 10.98
CA ILE A 65 22.19 7.92 11.30
C ILE A 65 23.44 8.48 10.61
N PRO A 66 24.47 8.93 11.35
CA PRO A 66 25.69 9.44 10.74
C PRO A 66 26.41 8.38 9.90
N ILE A 67 26.93 8.78 8.74
CA ILE A 67 27.63 7.86 7.81
C ILE A 67 28.95 8.43 7.31
N LYS A 68 29.84 7.53 6.87
CA LYS A 68 31.03 7.83 6.08
C LYS A 68 31.07 6.89 4.89
N ILE A 69 31.04 7.47 3.69
CA ILE A 69 31.12 6.73 2.43
C ILE A 69 32.55 6.82 1.90
N THR A 70 33.10 5.68 1.49
CA THR A 70 34.32 5.61 0.67
C THR A 70 33.99 4.90 -0.64
N PRO A 71 34.89 4.89 -1.63
CA PRO A 71 34.63 4.17 -2.89
C PRO A 71 34.39 2.64 -2.68
N GLN A 72 34.88 2.08 -1.57
CA GLN A 72 34.81 0.63 -1.28
C GLN A 72 33.73 0.25 -0.27
N LYS A 73 33.32 1.14 0.64
CA LYS A 73 32.43 0.80 1.76
C LYS A 73 31.59 1.96 2.27
N VAL A 74 30.51 1.59 2.98
CA VAL A 74 29.69 2.50 3.78
C VAL A 74 29.89 2.15 5.25
N LEU A 75 30.31 3.13 6.05
CA LEU A 75 30.36 3.04 7.49
C LEU A 75 29.21 3.84 8.11
N ILE A 76 28.63 3.35 9.20
CA ILE A 76 27.59 4.08 9.95
C ILE A 76 27.89 4.10 11.45
N ASP A 77 27.40 5.14 12.13
CA ASP A 77 27.29 5.18 13.60
C ASP A 77 25.96 4.53 14.02
N LYS A 78 25.97 3.20 14.02
CA LYS A 78 24.78 2.36 14.27
C LYS A 78 24.17 2.60 15.67
N ASP A 79 25.00 2.94 16.64
CA ASP A 79 24.61 3.08 18.06
C ASP A 79 24.43 4.55 18.47
N LEU A 80 24.60 5.49 17.53
CA LEU A 80 24.48 6.94 17.74
C LEU A 80 25.38 7.47 18.87
N ASN A 81 26.60 6.93 18.99
CA ASN A 81 27.56 7.27 20.04
C ASN A 81 28.70 8.19 19.55
N GLY A 82 28.57 8.73 18.35
CA GLY A 82 29.55 9.58 17.69
C GLY A 82 30.66 8.80 16.95
N LYS A 83 30.64 7.46 16.97
CA LYS A 83 31.69 6.62 16.35
C LYS A 83 31.18 5.92 15.10
N ILE A 84 31.49 6.48 13.93
CA ILE A 84 31.19 5.88 12.62
C ILE A 84 32.18 4.74 12.29
N LYS A 85 31.97 3.55 12.90
CA LYS A 85 32.87 2.40 12.79
C LYS A 85 32.23 1.11 12.26
N PHE A 86 30.90 1.01 12.24
CA PHE A 86 30.22 -0.19 11.76
C PHE A 86 30.26 -0.22 10.22
N THR A 87 30.90 -1.23 9.64
CA THR A 87 30.87 -1.47 8.19
C THR A 87 29.49 -1.95 7.79
N ALA A 88 28.65 -1.03 7.34
CA ALA A 88 27.29 -1.31 6.91
C ALA A 88 27.25 -1.97 5.54
N ALA A 89 28.17 -1.64 4.62
CA ALA A 89 28.32 -2.31 3.33
C ALA A 89 29.77 -2.30 2.84
N GLN A 90 30.14 -3.35 2.12
CA GLN A 90 31.39 -3.47 1.36
C GLN A 90 31.14 -4.41 0.17
N GLY A 91 31.71 -4.12 -1.00
CA GLY A 91 31.47 -4.90 -2.21
C GLY A 91 30.20 -4.49 -2.96
N LEU A 92 29.42 -5.45 -3.47
CA LEU A 92 28.18 -5.16 -4.20
C LEU A 92 26.97 -4.95 -3.28
N MET A 93 26.95 -5.61 -2.13
CA MET A 93 25.86 -5.53 -1.17
C MET A 93 26.30 -5.95 0.23
N SER A 94 25.59 -5.45 1.24
CA SER A 94 25.81 -5.83 2.63
C SER A 94 25.10 -7.12 3.04
N LYS A 95 25.51 -7.68 4.18
CA LYS A 95 24.63 -8.53 4.98
C LYS A 95 23.48 -7.68 5.54
N VAL A 96 22.37 -8.33 5.88
CA VAL A 96 21.27 -7.67 6.59
C VAL A 96 21.74 -7.26 7.99
N PHE A 97 21.47 -6.02 8.39
CA PHE A 97 21.80 -5.52 9.72
C PHE A 97 20.58 -4.85 10.38
N PRO A 98 20.44 -4.95 11.72
CA PRO A 98 19.35 -4.29 12.44
C PRO A 98 19.68 -2.83 12.71
N VAL A 99 18.64 -1.99 12.73
CA VAL A 99 18.66 -0.60 13.18
C VAL A 99 17.46 -0.40 14.11
N THR A 100 17.69 0.17 15.29
CA THR A 100 16.60 0.58 16.18
C THR A 100 16.23 2.02 15.86
N LEU A 101 15.04 2.20 15.28
CA LEU A 101 14.45 3.52 15.06
C LEU A 101 13.83 4.03 16.35
N VAL A 102 13.91 5.34 16.56
CA VAL A 102 13.32 6.04 17.71
C VAL A 102 12.46 7.18 17.20
N TYR A 103 11.18 7.16 17.55
CA TYR A 103 10.15 8.06 17.02
C TYR A 103 9.85 9.21 17.99
N PRO A 104 9.23 10.31 17.53
CA PRO A 104 8.91 11.47 18.37
C PRO A 104 8.05 11.13 19.59
N ASN A 105 7.17 10.13 19.49
CA ASN A 105 6.33 9.64 20.59
C ASN A 105 7.08 8.73 21.59
N GLY A 106 8.40 8.56 21.44
CA GLY A 106 9.22 7.71 22.29
C GLY A 106 9.25 6.23 21.90
N ASP A 107 8.49 5.81 20.88
CA ASP A 107 8.53 4.44 20.41
C ASP A 107 9.92 4.04 19.92
N LYS A 108 10.28 2.78 20.18
CA LYS A 108 11.51 2.17 19.70
C LYS A 108 11.17 0.91 18.93
N VAL A 109 11.57 0.86 17.66
CA VAL A 109 11.25 -0.27 16.78
C VAL A 109 12.51 -0.73 16.06
N LYS A 110 12.83 -2.02 16.18
CA LYS A 110 13.99 -2.61 15.51
C LYS A 110 13.59 -3.12 14.13
N HIS A 111 14.15 -2.49 13.09
CA HIS A 111 13.99 -2.88 11.69
C HIS A 111 15.28 -3.48 11.13
N PHE A 112 15.17 -4.11 9.96
CA PHE A 112 16.29 -4.75 9.28
C PHE A 112 16.51 -4.09 7.92
N TYR A 113 17.77 -3.85 7.57
CA TYR A 113 18.15 -3.19 6.33
C TYR A 113 19.32 -3.91 5.66
N LYS A 114 19.46 -3.69 4.36
CA LYS A 114 20.69 -3.92 3.59
C LYS A 114 21.05 -2.65 2.83
N ILE A 115 22.32 -2.49 2.51
CA ILE A 115 22.81 -1.45 1.60
C ILE A 115 23.45 -2.15 0.39
N ALA A 116 23.09 -1.73 -0.82
CA ALA A 116 23.57 -2.32 -2.07
C ALA A 116 24.01 -1.25 -3.05
N LYS A 117 24.91 -1.59 -3.98
CA LYS A 117 25.27 -0.68 -5.07
C LYS A 117 24.09 -0.49 -6.02
N ALA A 118 23.80 0.76 -6.39
CA ALA A 118 22.75 1.12 -7.34
C ALA A 118 23.12 2.43 -8.05
N GLY A 119 23.02 2.48 -9.37
CA GLY A 119 23.21 3.71 -10.16
C GLY A 119 24.53 4.45 -9.91
N GLY A 120 25.64 3.72 -9.71
CA GLY A 120 26.95 4.32 -9.39
C GLY A 120 27.15 4.74 -7.94
N GLY A 121 26.12 4.65 -7.10
CA GLY A 121 26.17 4.92 -5.66
C GLY A 121 25.75 3.73 -4.81
N TRP A 122 25.24 4.03 -3.62
CA TRP A 122 24.68 3.07 -2.68
C TRP A 122 23.20 3.36 -2.46
N ALA A 123 22.40 2.32 -2.23
CA ALA A 123 20.99 2.44 -1.87
C ALA A 123 20.69 1.60 -0.63
N LEU A 124 19.87 2.16 0.25
CA LEU A 124 19.30 1.50 1.42
C LEU A 124 18.02 0.77 1.00
N ILE A 125 17.91 -0.48 1.43
CA ILE A 125 16.77 -1.34 1.13
C ILE A 125 16.31 -1.98 2.44
N ARG A 126 15.02 -1.80 2.76
CA ARG A 126 14.33 -2.41 3.91
C ARG A 126 14.24 -3.92 3.71
N MET A 127 14.55 -4.65 4.77
CA MET A 127 14.54 -6.12 4.83
C MET A 127 13.58 -6.64 5.92
N SER A 128 12.59 -5.82 6.28
CA SER A 128 11.56 -6.14 7.26
C SER A 128 10.21 -5.56 6.87
N ALA A 129 9.13 -6.24 7.20
CA ALA A 129 7.76 -5.74 7.11
C ALA A 129 7.15 -5.57 8.51
N LEU A 130 6.09 -4.77 8.59
CA LEU A 130 5.12 -4.79 9.68
C LEU A 130 4.02 -5.79 9.32
N GLU A 131 3.87 -6.82 10.13
CA GLU A 131 2.81 -7.82 9.97
C GLU A 131 1.62 -7.50 10.85
N ALA A 132 0.42 -7.56 10.26
CA ALA A 132 -0.86 -7.42 10.95
C ALA A 132 -1.90 -8.40 10.35
N THR A 133 -2.98 -8.64 11.09
CA THR A 133 -4.15 -9.35 10.58
C THR A 133 -5.33 -8.39 10.50
N VAL A 134 -5.85 -8.20 9.30
CA VAL A 134 -6.99 -7.33 8.98
C VAL A 134 -8.04 -8.16 8.26
N GLU A 135 -9.29 -8.14 8.71
CA GLU A 135 -10.38 -8.94 8.13
C GLU A 135 -10.01 -10.44 7.95
N GLY A 136 -9.28 -11.00 8.92
CA GLY A 136 -8.81 -12.39 8.91
C GLY A 136 -7.70 -12.68 7.88
N LYS A 137 -7.16 -11.67 7.20
CA LYS A 137 -6.04 -11.79 6.27
C LYS A 137 -4.77 -11.23 6.88
N ARG A 138 -3.68 -12.00 6.78
CA ARG A 138 -2.35 -11.53 7.15
C ARG A 138 -1.80 -10.64 6.05
N ILE A 139 -1.47 -9.41 6.41
CA ILE A 139 -0.89 -8.42 5.53
C ILE A 139 0.49 -8.02 6.04
N TRP A 140 1.33 -7.59 5.12
CA TRP A 140 2.59 -6.91 5.38
C TRP A 140 2.50 -5.48 4.88
N ILE A 141 2.95 -4.54 5.71
CA ILE A 141 3.19 -3.16 5.33
C ILE A 141 4.70 -2.94 5.31
N ILE A 142 5.19 -2.41 4.21
CA ILE A 142 6.62 -2.18 3.98
C ILE A 142 6.80 -0.69 3.70
N ASP A 143 7.76 -0.08 4.39
CA ASP A 143 8.26 1.24 4.00
C ASP A 143 9.13 1.07 2.76
N GLU A 144 8.53 1.40 1.62
CA GLU A 144 9.09 1.20 0.29
C GLU A 144 9.99 2.37 -0.14
N ASN A 145 9.83 3.56 0.48
CA ASN A 145 10.69 4.74 0.27
C ASN A 145 11.91 4.76 1.22
N ASN A 146 11.92 3.87 2.22
CA ASN A 146 12.99 3.63 3.19
C ASN A 146 13.32 4.83 4.10
N ASN A 147 12.36 5.70 4.40
CA ASN A 147 12.54 6.87 5.27
C ASN A 147 12.33 6.58 6.77
N GLY A 148 11.83 5.39 7.15
CA GLY A 148 11.60 5.02 8.54
C GLY A 148 10.20 5.31 9.08
N ILE A 149 9.38 6.03 8.33
CA ILE A 149 8.00 6.37 8.64
C ILE A 149 7.07 5.34 8.00
N PHE A 150 5.90 5.14 8.59
CA PHE A 150 4.89 4.23 8.08
C PHE A 150 3.52 4.89 8.04
N GLY A 151 2.65 4.39 7.17
CA GLY A 151 1.32 4.93 6.90
C GLY A 151 1.31 6.02 5.83
N GLU A 152 2.39 6.15 5.06
CA GLU A 152 2.50 7.17 4.01
C GLU A 152 1.80 6.71 2.73
N GLU A 153 0.75 7.42 2.31
CA GLU A 153 -0.02 7.08 1.12
C GLU A 153 0.85 7.16 -0.14
N ASN A 154 0.73 6.14 -0.99
CA ASN A 154 1.50 5.93 -2.22
C ASN A 154 3.02 5.79 -2.07
N GLU A 155 3.54 5.91 -0.85
CA GLU A 155 4.97 5.79 -0.54
C GLU A 155 5.30 4.47 0.15
N ASP A 156 4.38 3.92 0.95
CA ASP A 156 4.47 2.58 1.51
C ASP A 156 3.80 1.54 0.61
N GLY A 157 4.07 0.25 0.86
CA GLY A 157 3.46 -0.87 0.17
C GLY A 157 2.66 -1.79 1.08
N ILE A 158 1.49 -2.23 0.63
CA ILE A 158 0.69 -3.30 1.24
C ILE A 158 0.87 -4.59 0.43
N TYR A 159 1.06 -5.68 1.15
CA TYR A 159 1.23 -7.01 0.58
C TYR A 159 0.36 -7.99 1.35
N TYR A 160 -0.15 -9.02 0.66
CA TYR A 160 -0.52 -10.23 1.38
C TYR A 160 0.76 -10.91 1.90
N ALA A 161 0.75 -11.36 3.15
CA ALA A 161 1.94 -11.91 3.79
C ALA A 161 2.60 -13.01 2.94
N LYS A 162 3.92 -12.95 2.80
CA LYS A 162 4.73 -13.87 1.97
C LYS A 162 4.41 -13.86 0.46
N LYS A 163 3.74 -12.83 -0.04
CA LYS A 163 3.56 -12.63 -1.49
C LYS A 163 4.58 -11.62 -1.99
N ARG A 164 5.09 -11.89 -3.20
CA ARG A 164 6.11 -11.08 -3.88
C ARG A 164 5.56 -9.70 -4.27
N TRP A 165 4.31 -9.67 -4.72
CA TRP A 165 3.70 -8.50 -5.36
C TRP A 165 2.77 -7.80 -4.39
N GLY A 166 2.98 -6.49 -4.22
CA GLY A 166 2.16 -5.61 -3.39
C GLY A 166 1.64 -4.43 -4.18
N TRP A 167 0.85 -3.60 -3.52
CA TRP A 167 0.30 -2.37 -4.06
C TRP A 167 0.59 -1.19 -3.14
N PRO A 168 0.57 0.06 -3.64
CA PRO A 168 0.82 1.21 -2.79
C PRO A 168 -0.20 1.30 -1.65
N PHE A 169 0.27 1.73 -0.48
CA PHE A 169 -0.57 1.99 0.67
C PHE A 169 -1.55 3.12 0.36
N SER A 170 -2.79 2.95 0.80
CA SER A 170 -3.83 3.97 0.81
C SER A 170 -4.69 3.73 2.04
N ASN A 171 -5.21 4.82 2.60
CA ASN A 171 -6.10 4.76 3.76
C ASN A 171 -7.38 3.99 3.45
N VAL A 172 -7.82 3.92 2.20
CA VAL A 172 -8.92 3.05 1.77
C VAL A 172 -8.36 1.95 0.86
N THR A 173 -8.57 0.68 1.21
CA THR A 173 -8.03 -0.43 0.43
C THR A 173 -8.89 -1.70 0.48
N LEU A 174 -8.58 -2.65 -0.41
CA LEU A 174 -9.26 -3.95 -0.46
C LEU A 174 -8.42 -5.02 0.24
N ILE A 175 -8.89 -5.53 1.37
CA ILE A 175 -8.28 -6.65 2.08
C ILE A 175 -9.24 -7.84 2.08
N GLY A 176 -8.84 -8.95 1.45
CA GLY A 176 -9.66 -10.14 1.37
C GLY A 176 -10.98 -9.96 0.60
N GLY A 177 -11.04 -8.99 -0.31
CA GLY A 177 -12.23 -8.63 -1.08
C GLY A 177 -13.21 -7.71 -0.35
N LYS A 178 -12.85 -7.23 0.84
CA LYS A 178 -13.63 -6.24 1.60
C LYS A 178 -12.94 -4.87 1.55
N LEU A 179 -13.73 -3.83 1.35
CA LEU A 179 -13.28 -2.45 1.39
C LEU A 179 -13.14 -2.00 2.85
N VAL A 180 -11.95 -1.56 3.23
CA VAL A 180 -11.62 -1.17 4.60
C VAL A 180 -10.90 0.17 4.62
N GLU A 181 -11.11 0.90 5.71
CA GLU A 181 -10.28 2.04 6.08
C GLU A 181 -9.15 1.57 6.99
N LEU A 182 -7.93 2.08 6.76
CA LEU A 182 -6.72 1.80 7.52
C LEU A 182 -6.13 3.10 8.06
N LYS A 183 -5.57 3.02 9.27
CA LYS A 183 -4.71 4.05 9.87
C LYS A 183 -3.53 3.36 10.52
N LEU A 184 -2.32 3.84 10.26
CA LEU A 184 -1.10 3.33 10.86
C LEU A 184 -0.39 4.50 11.54
N ASN A 185 0.13 4.28 12.75
CA ASN A 185 0.96 5.30 13.38
C ASN A 185 2.36 5.32 12.73
N GLU A 186 3.09 6.44 12.86
CA GLU A 186 4.40 6.61 12.21
C GLU A 186 5.41 5.51 12.57
N SER A 187 5.36 5.01 13.81
CA SER A 187 6.23 3.91 14.26
C SER A 187 5.82 2.55 13.72
N GLY A 188 4.63 2.46 13.15
CA GLY A 188 4.05 1.25 12.60
C GLY A 188 3.59 0.23 13.64
N LYS A 189 3.70 0.51 14.94
CA LYS A 189 3.38 -0.44 16.02
C LYS A 189 1.88 -0.75 16.13
N GLU A 190 1.03 0.17 15.70
CA GLU A 190 -0.42 0.06 15.83
C GLU A 190 -1.09 0.38 14.51
N LEU A 191 -1.86 -0.60 14.01
CA LEU A 191 -2.73 -0.44 12.85
C LEU A 191 -4.17 -0.44 13.34
N SER A 192 -4.91 0.60 13.01
CA SER A 192 -6.35 0.66 13.21
C SER A 192 -7.07 0.46 11.89
N TYR A 193 -8.16 -0.28 11.91
CA TYR A 193 -8.98 -0.51 10.73
C TYR A 193 -10.48 -0.60 11.05
N ARG A 194 -11.31 -0.34 10.05
CA ARG A 194 -12.76 -0.57 10.10
C ARG A 194 -13.30 -0.84 8.68
N PRO A 195 -14.51 -1.43 8.54
CA PRO A 195 -15.20 -1.42 7.26
C PRO A 195 -15.34 0.01 6.73
N TYR A 196 -15.13 0.19 5.44
CA TYR A 196 -15.36 1.49 4.80
C TYR A 196 -16.86 1.84 4.87
N ALA A 197 -17.17 3.06 5.27
CA ALA A 197 -18.55 3.51 5.52
C ALA A 197 -19.08 4.50 4.48
N GLY A 198 -18.26 4.91 3.50
CA GLY A 198 -18.68 5.83 2.45
C GLY A 198 -19.49 5.16 1.33
N PRO A 199 -19.93 5.94 0.33
CA PRO A 199 -20.61 5.42 -0.85
C PRO A 199 -19.76 4.42 -1.62
N THR A 200 -20.38 3.44 -2.27
CA THR A 200 -19.66 2.42 -3.05
C THR A 200 -20.31 2.20 -4.41
N GLY A 201 -19.49 1.93 -5.42
CA GLY A 201 -19.91 1.33 -6.69
C GLY A 201 -19.36 -0.07 -6.86
N LYS A 202 -19.85 -0.77 -7.88
CA LYS A 202 -19.42 -2.15 -8.19
C LYS A 202 -18.39 -2.16 -9.31
N LEU A 203 -17.30 -2.87 -9.09
CA LEU A 203 -16.26 -3.13 -10.10
C LEU A 203 -16.07 -4.63 -10.28
N ASP A 204 -16.08 -5.11 -11.53
CA ASP A 204 -15.52 -6.40 -11.89
C ASP A 204 -14.37 -6.20 -12.87
N ILE A 205 -13.15 -6.21 -12.32
CA ILE A 205 -11.93 -5.99 -13.11
C ILE A 205 -11.72 -7.06 -14.18
N PHE A 206 -12.38 -8.23 -14.10
CA PHE A 206 -12.21 -9.34 -15.03
C PHE A 206 -13.46 -9.63 -15.87
N LYS A 207 -14.51 -8.79 -15.82
CA LYS A 207 -15.73 -8.96 -16.61
C LYS A 207 -15.43 -9.07 -18.11
N GLU A 208 -14.47 -8.28 -18.62
CA GLU A 208 -14.04 -8.29 -20.02
C GLU A 208 -12.69 -9.03 -20.24
N TRP A 209 -12.25 -9.85 -19.28
CA TRP A 209 -10.98 -10.57 -19.39
C TRP A 209 -11.13 -11.86 -20.23
N ASN A 210 -10.51 -11.86 -21.42
CA ASN A 210 -10.51 -13.01 -22.33
C ASN A 210 -9.28 -13.93 -22.21
N GLY A 211 -8.35 -13.64 -21.29
CA GLY A 211 -7.15 -14.45 -21.12
C GLY A 211 -7.40 -15.75 -20.35
N LYS A 212 -6.68 -16.82 -20.70
CA LYS A 212 -6.82 -18.14 -20.04
C LYS A 212 -6.41 -18.15 -18.56
N LYS A 213 -5.53 -17.24 -18.15
CA LYS A 213 -5.03 -17.13 -16.77
C LYS A 213 -5.21 -15.71 -16.27
N LYS A 214 -5.80 -15.54 -15.09
CA LYS A 214 -5.96 -14.21 -14.48
C LYS A 214 -4.64 -13.76 -13.79
N PRO A 215 -4.33 -12.46 -13.79
CA PRO A 215 -3.28 -11.89 -12.94
C PRO A 215 -3.48 -12.19 -11.45
N GLN A 216 -2.36 -12.27 -10.72
CA GLN A 216 -2.35 -12.46 -9.27
C GLN A 216 -2.58 -11.16 -8.50
N VAL A 217 -2.19 -10.04 -9.10
CA VAL A 217 -2.39 -8.69 -8.60
C VAL A 217 -2.78 -7.80 -9.78
N VAL A 218 -3.77 -6.94 -9.59
CA VAL A 218 -4.18 -5.89 -10.54
C VAL A 218 -4.34 -4.62 -9.74
N ILE A 219 -3.48 -3.65 -9.99
CA ILE A 219 -3.45 -2.39 -9.25
C ILE A 219 -4.16 -1.33 -10.08
N ILE A 220 -5.17 -0.75 -9.48
CA ILE A 220 -5.87 0.44 -9.99
C ILE A 220 -5.64 1.59 -9.03
N GLN A 221 -5.59 2.80 -9.59
CA GLN A 221 -5.54 4.02 -8.81
C GLN A 221 -6.76 4.88 -9.14
N GLY A 222 -7.48 5.30 -8.11
CA GLY A 222 -8.69 6.11 -8.22
C GLY A 222 -8.49 7.51 -7.70
N SER A 223 -9.19 8.47 -8.32
CA SER A 223 -9.50 9.77 -7.74
C SER A 223 -10.96 9.73 -7.28
N THR A 224 -11.16 9.80 -5.97
CA THR A 224 -12.47 9.62 -5.31
C THR A 224 -12.75 10.81 -4.40
N ASP A 225 -13.97 10.91 -3.88
CA ASP A 225 -14.32 11.96 -2.91
C ASP A 225 -13.53 11.83 -1.59
N ASP A 226 -13.05 10.63 -1.26
CA ASP A 226 -12.16 10.38 -0.11
C ASP A 226 -10.67 10.60 -0.44
N GLY A 227 -10.36 11.12 -1.63
CA GLY A 227 -9.01 11.36 -2.13
C GLY A 227 -8.49 10.27 -3.06
N ALA A 228 -7.17 10.18 -3.16
CA ALA A 228 -6.51 9.23 -4.04
C ALA A 228 -6.42 7.84 -3.40
N VAL A 229 -6.95 6.82 -4.08
CA VAL A 229 -6.94 5.43 -3.58
C VAL A 229 -6.10 4.51 -4.48
N CYS A 230 -5.43 3.54 -3.89
CA CYS A 230 -4.69 2.49 -4.60
C CYS A 230 -5.18 1.10 -4.16
N LEU A 231 -5.75 0.33 -5.08
CA LEU A 231 -6.46 -0.91 -4.77
C LEU A 231 -5.89 -2.09 -5.55
N ASN A 232 -5.79 -3.25 -4.90
CA ASN A 232 -5.64 -4.54 -5.59
C ASN A 232 -7.03 -5.10 -5.93
N ALA A 233 -7.45 -4.96 -7.19
CA ALA A 233 -8.80 -5.27 -7.66
C ALA A 233 -9.03 -6.76 -7.97
N VAL A 234 -8.09 -7.66 -7.66
CA VAL A 234 -8.24 -9.09 -7.98
C VAL A 234 -9.33 -9.75 -7.13
N SER A 235 -10.39 -10.20 -7.79
CA SER A 235 -11.54 -10.86 -7.18
C SER A 235 -12.12 -11.98 -8.08
N LYS A 236 -13.03 -12.79 -7.53
CA LYS A 236 -13.77 -13.82 -8.29
C LYS A 236 -15.02 -13.28 -9.00
N GLY A 237 -15.42 -12.05 -8.72
CA GLY A 237 -16.60 -11.37 -9.26
C GLY A 237 -16.65 -9.92 -8.79
N PRO A 238 -17.81 -9.25 -8.90
CA PRO A 238 -17.92 -7.83 -8.53
C PRO A 238 -17.51 -7.55 -7.08
N ILE A 239 -16.77 -6.48 -6.88
CA ILE A 239 -16.32 -5.96 -5.58
C ILE A 239 -16.81 -4.52 -5.40
N ASP A 240 -16.99 -4.14 -4.14
CA ASP A 240 -17.27 -2.75 -3.77
C ASP A 240 -15.98 -1.93 -3.76
N VAL A 241 -16.01 -0.79 -4.43
CA VAL A 241 -14.94 0.23 -4.42
C VAL A 241 -15.59 1.61 -4.28
N PRO A 242 -14.86 2.63 -3.79
CA PRO A 242 -15.39 3.99 -3.79
C PRO A 242 -15.75 4.46 -5.21
N PRO A 243 -16.79 5.27 -5.41
CA PRO A 243 -17.07 5.89 -6.68
C PRO A 243 -15.94 6.85 -7.08
N GLY A 244 -15.68 6.96 -8.37
CA GLY A 244 -14.67 7.88 -8.89
C GLY A 244 -14.07 7.45 -10.22
N ASP A 245 -13.07 8.21 -10.65
CA ASP A 245 -12.33 7.95 -11.87
C ASP A 245 -11.07 7.15 -11.57
N TYR A 246 -10.98 5.98 -12.20
CA TYR A 246 -9.90 5.03 -12.00
C TYR A 246 -9.02 4.92 -13.22
N ARG A 247 -7.75 4.60 -12.98
CA ARG A 247 -6.80 4.16 -14.00
C ARG A 247 -6.17 2.83 -13.63
N PHE A 248 -5.99 1.97 -14.61
CA PHE A 248 -5.16 0.79 -14.48
C PHE A 248 -3.67 1.17 -14.42
N LEU A 249 -2.99 0.75 -13.35
CA LEU A 249 -1.55 0.98 -13.19
C LEU A 249 -0.73 -0.20 -13.70
N ILE A 250 -1.00 -1.38 -13.16
CA ILE A 250 -0.15 -2.56 -13.38
C ILE A 250 -0.90 -3.84 -13.05
N ALA A 251 -0.58 -4.92 -13.74
CA ALA A 251 -0.95 -6.28 -13.37
C ALA A 251 0.26 -7.19 -13.36
N TYR A 252 0.32 -8.05 -12.34
CA TYR A 252 1.37 -9.05 -12.19
C TYR A 252 0.82 -10.44 -12.49
N MET A 253 1.42 -11.10 -13.47
CA MET A 253 1.20 -12.50 -13.81
C MET A 253 2.47 -13.30 -13.52
N LYS A 254 2.39 -14.63 -13.63
CA LYS A 254 3.59 -15.46 -13.60
C LYS A 254 4.49 -15.04 -14.78
N ASP A 255 5.70 -14.60 -14.48
CA ASP A 255 6.76 -14.22 -15.43
C ASP A 255 6.46 -12.99 -16.32
N VAL A 256 5.31 -12.32 -16.12
CA VAL A 256 4.88 -11.19 -16.96
C VAL A 256 4.36 -10.04 -16.10
N VAL A 257 4.81 -8.84 -16.42
CA VAL A 257 4.28 -7.57 -15.91
C VAL A 257 3.57 -6.84 -17.05
N ILE A 258 2.32 -6.47 -16.80
CA ILE A 258 1.50 -5.66 -17.72
C ILE A 258 1.38 -4.27 -17.10
N ARG A 259 1.85 -3.23 -17.79
CA ARG A 259 1.76 -1.84 -17.32
C ARG A 259 0.72 -1.06 -18.12
N GLY A 260 -0.01 -0.20 -17.42
CA GLY A 260 -0.91 0.77 -18.04
C GLY A 260 -0.15 1.68 -19.00
N GLY A 261 -0.71 1.85 -20.19
CA GLY A 261 -0.26 2.87 -21.15
C GLY A 261 -1.04 4.17 -20.97
N ASN A 262 -1.17 4.94 -22.04
CA ASN A 262 -2.05 6.12 -22.05
C ASN A 262 -3.54 5.75 -22.11
N GLY A 263 -3.87 4.49 -22.37
CA GLY A 263 -5.21 3.92 -22.21
C GLY A 263 -5.32 3.17 -20.89
N GLY A 264 -6.52 3.14 -20.31
CA GLY A 264 -6.77 2.39 -19.08
C GLY A 264 -7.62 3.10 -18.03
N ASN A 265 -8.22 4.23 -18.39
CA ASN A 265 -9.14 4.95 -17.51
C ASN A 265 -10.55 4.35 -17.59
N PHE A 266 -11.27 4.34 -16.48
CA PHE A 266 -12.67 3.93 -16.38
C PHE A 266 -13.29 4.57 -15.14
N THR A 267 -14.61 4.71 -15.11
CA THR A 267 -15.34 5.33 -14.00
C THR A 267 -16.14 4.27 -13.26
N VAL A 268 -16.21 4.40 -11.93
CA VAL A 268 -17.11 3.62 -11.09
C VAL A 268 -18.15 4.58 -10.52
N GLU A 269 -19.42 4.32 -10.82
CA GLU A 269 -20.54 5.14 -10.35
C GLU A 269 -21.10 4.64 -9.02
N ASN A 270 -21.60 5.56 -8.20
CA ASN A 270 -22.26 5.23 -6.93
C ASN A 270 -23.57 4.47 -7.18
N GLY A 271 -23.70 3.24 -6.68
CA GLY A 271 -24.89 2.41 -6.86
C GLY A 271 -25.26 2.08 -8.32
N GLY A 272 -24.37 2.38 -9.28
CA GLY A 272 -24.59 2.18 -10.71
C GLY A 272 -24.38 0.74 -11.17
N GLU A 273 -24.34 0.54 -12.49
CA GLU A 273 -24.01 -0.76 -13.08
C GLU A 273 -22.59 -1.23 -12.69
N VAL A 274 -22.36 -2.55 -12.79
CA VAL A 274 -21.02 -3.10 -12.56
C VAL A 274 -20.05 -2.59 -13.62
N ALA A 275 -19.18 -1.68 -13.20
CA ALA A 275 -18.09 -1.16 -14.00
C ALA A 275 -17.10 -2.28 -14.38
N ALA A 276 -16.49 -2.13 -15.55
CA ALA A 276 -15.52 -3.08 -16.08
C ALA A 276 -14.32 -2.36 -16.68
N PHE A 277 -13.15 -2.97 -16.53
CA PHE A 277 -11.97 -2.55 -17.26
C PHE A 277 -11.89 -3.25 -18.61
N LYS A 278 -11.75 -2.47 -19.68
CA LYS A 278 -11.59 -2.99 -21.04
C LYS A 278 -10.19 -3.54 -21.25
N TRP A 279 -10.04 -4.86 -21.30
CA TRP A 279 -8.76 -5.50 -21.58
C TRP A 279 -8.46 -5.53 -23.09
N GLY A 280 -7.18 -5.73 -23.45
CA GLY A 280 -6.75 -5.82 -24.86
C GLY A 280 -6.45 -4.47 -25.53
N MET A 281 -6.53 -3.36 -24.80
CA MET A 281 -5.98 -2.07 -25.25
C MET A 281 -4.45 -2.15 -25.39
N PRO A 282 -3.81 -1.21 -26.12
CA PRO A 282 -2.34 -1.15 -26.20
C PRO A 282 -1.71 -1.02 -24.79
N LEU A 283 -1.11 -2.10 -24.32
CA LEU A 283 -0.47 -2.22 -23.00
C LEU A 283 1.03 -2.52 -23.18
N LYS A 284 1.86 -2.04 -22.25
CA LYS A 284 3.29 -2.39 -22.24
C LYS A 284 3.49 -3.69 -21.48
N ILE A 285 4.03 -4.70 -22.15
CA ILE A 285 4.27 -6.03 -21.60
C ILE A 285 5.78 -6.22 -21.42
N GLN A 286 6.20 -6.68 -20.24
CA GLN A 286 7.61 -6.94 -19.90
C GLN A 286 7.73 -8.26 -19.14
N ALA A 287 8.89 -8.91 -19.22
CA ALA A 287 9.21 -10.04 -18.36
C ALA A 287 9.32 -9.58 -16.88
N ALA A 288 8.86 -10.40 -15.94
CA ALA A 288 8.81 -10.12 -14.50
C ALA A 288 10.08 -10.52 -13.72
#